data_AF-A0A7X7JA95-F1
#
_entry.id   AF-A0A7X7JA95-F1
#
_cell.length_a   1.000
_cell.length_b   1.000
_cell.length_c   1.000
_cell.angle_alpha   90.00
_cell.angle_beta   90.00
_cell.angle_gamma   90.00
#
_symmetry.space_group_name_H-M   'P 1'
#
loop_
_entity.id
_entity.type
_entity.pdbx_description
1 polymer ?
#
loop_
_entity_poly.entity_id
_entity_poly.type
_entity_poly.pdbx_seq_one_letter_code
_entity_poly.pdbx_strand_id
1 'polypeptide(L)' 'MEIVTLVIGGVLTIGGAGALVVAFRHGQAGRTEDERRWFRAAVGALAVGSLAFLVTVAQSL' A
#
# COMPACT_ATOMS: atom_id res chain seq x y z
N MET A 1 3.69 9.32 19.00
CA MET A 1 3.59 9.46 17.53
C MET A 1 4.15 8.23 16.82
N GLU A 2 5.27 7.68 17.30
CA GLU A 2 5.90 6.46 16.78
C GLU A 2 4.95 5.25 16.59
N ILE A 3 4.15 4.87 17.60
CA ILE A 3 3.19 3.77 17.46
C ILE A 3 2.16 4.04 16.35
N VAL A 4 1.75 5.30 16.20
CA VAL A 4 0.75 5.69 15.19
C VAL A 4 1.34 5.56 13.79
N THR A 5 2.55 6.07 13.56
CA THR A 5 3.22 5.96 12.25
C THR A 5 3.55 4.52 11.89
N LEU A 6 3.89 3.69 12.88
CA LEU A 6 4.13 2.25 12.69
C LEU A 6 2.85 1.50 12.30
N VAL A 7 1.74 1.75 13.00
CA VAL A 7 0.44 1.14 12.68
C VAL A 7 -0.04 1.59 11.30
N ILE A 8 0.06 2.88 10.98
CA ILE A 8 -0.31 3.41 9.66
C ILE A 8 0.54 2.74 8.56
N GLY A 9 1.86 2.64 8.77
CA GLY A 9 2.76 1.93 7.86
C GLY A 9 2.29 0.51 7.59
N GLY A 10 2.04 -0.26 8.65
CA GLY A 10 1.57 -1.65 8.55
C GLY A 10 0.25 -1.80 7.81
N VAL A 11 -0.74 -0.99 8.16
CA VAL A 11 -2.07 -1.04 7.51
C VAL A 11 -1.99 -0.69 6.03
N LEU A 12 -1.25 0.36 5.67
CA LEU A 12 -1.10 0.77 4.27
C LEU A 12 -0.31 -0.26 3.45
N THR A 13 0.72 -0.87 4.04
CA THR A 13 1.48 -1.93 3.36
C THR A 13 0.63 -3.17 3.12
N ILE A 14 -0.10 -3.65 4.13
CA ILE A 14 -0.99 -4.81 3.99
C ILE A 14 -2.13 -4.50 3.02
N GLY A 15 -2.75 -3.33 3.15
CA GLY A 15 -3.81 -2.87 2.25
C GLY A 15 -3.34 -2.75 0.80
N GLY A 16 -2.13 -2.20 0.59
CA GLY A 16 -1.50 -2.10 -0.72
C GLY A 16 -1.20 -3.48 -1.34
N ALA A 17 -0.68 -4.42 -0.56
CA ALA A 17 -0.49 -5.79 -1.01
C ALA A 17 -1.82 -6.48 -1.37
N GLY A 18 -2.86 -6.30 -0.56
CA GLY A 18 -4.20 -6.79 -0.88
C GLY A 18 -4.77 -6.17 -2.16
N ALA A 19 -4.57 -4.88 -2.36
CA ALA A 19 -4.97 -4.19 -3.58
C ALA A 19 -4.22 -4.68 -4.83
N LEU A 20 -2.95 -5.10 -4.72
CA LEU A 20 -2.23 -5.76 -5.83
C LEU A 20 -2.91 -7.08 -6.22
N VAL A 21 -3.28 -7.91 -5.23
CA VAL A 21 -3.99 -9.16 -5.49
C VAL A 21 -5.31 -8.89 -6.23
N VAL A 22 -6.05 -7.86 -5.80
CA VAL A 22 -7.27 -7.44 -6.48
C VAL A 22 -6.98 -6.96 -7.90
N ALA A 23 -5.96 -6.15 -8.12
CA ALA A 23 -5.56 -5.69 -9.46
C ALA A 23 -5.26 -6.86 -10.39
N PHE A 24 -4.47 -7.84 -9.94
CA PHE A 24 -4.15 -9.05 -10.71
C PHE A 24 -5.40 -9.84 -11.09
N ARG A 25 -6.36 -9.98 -10.16
CA ARG A 25 -7.64 -10.65 -10.46
C ARG A 25 -8.45 -9.90 -11.52
N HIS A 26 -8.39 -8.56 -11.56
CA HIS A 26 -9.04 -7.78 -12.62
C HIS A 26 -8.34 -7.95 -13.97
N GLY A 27 -7.00 -7.97 -13.99
CA GLY A 27 -6.22 -8.22 -15.21
C GLY A 27 -6.49 -9.61 -15.80
N GLN A 28 -6.55 -10.65 -14.95
CA GLN A 28 -6.91 -12.01 -15.39
C GLN A 28 -8.34 -12.10 -15.95
N ALA A 29 -9.25 -11.23 -15.51
CA ALA A 29 -10.62 -11.15 -16.01
C ALA A 29 -10.75 -10.24 -17.26
N GLY A 30 -9.66 -9.71 -17.80
CA GLY A 30 -9.66 -8.78 -18.93
C GLY A 30 -10.21 -7.39 -18.62
N ARG A 31 -10.34 -7.01 -17.34
CA ARG A 31 -10.86 -5.71 -16.90
C ARG A 31 -9.73 -4.70 -16.72
N THR A 32 -9.15 -4.24 -17.82
CA THR A 32 -7.93 -3.41 -17.85
C THR A 32 -8.05 -2.08 -17.10
N GLU A 33 -9.21 -1.40 -17.19
CA GLU A 33 -9.41 -0.13 -16.47
C GLU A 33 -9.42 -0.32 -14.95
N ASP A 34 -10.12 -1.35 -14.47
CA ASP A 34 -10.17 -1.69 -13.06
C ASP A 34 -8.79 -2.15 -12.56
N GLU A 35 -8.09 -2.99 -13.31
CA GLU A 35 -6.72 -3.40 -13.01
C GLU A 35 -5.84 -2.17 -12.80
N ARG A 36 -5.85 -1.22 -13.74
CA ARG A 36 -5.03 -0.01 -13.66
C ARG A 36 -5.38 0.84 -12.43
N ARG A 37 -6.67 0.96 -12.11
CA ARG A 37 -7.14 1.70 -10.93
C ARG A 37 -6.63 1.06 -9.64
N TRP A 38 -6.83 -0.25 -9.49
CA TRP A 38 -6.41 -1.00 -8.30
C TRP A 38 -4.89 -1.07 -8.17
N PHE A 39 -4.17 -1.22 -9.27
CA PHE A 39 -2.72 -1.21 -9.29
C PHE A 39 -2.16 0.14 -8.82
N ARG A 40 -2.71 1.26 -9.31
CA ARG A 40 -2.31 2.60 -8.85
C ARG A 40 -2.59 2.81 -7.36
N ALA A 41 -3.75 2.36 -6.89
CA ALA A 41 -4.10 2.43 -5.47
C ALA A 41 -3.14 1.60 -4.62
N ALA A 42 -2.80 0.40 -5.08
CA ALA A 42 -1.83 -0.47 -4.42
C ALA A 42 -0.45 0.17 -4.31
N VAL A 43 0.10 0.68 -5.42
CA VAL A 43 1.40 1.35 -5.44
C VAL A 43 1.39 2.57 -4.52
N GLY A 44 0.33 3.37 -4.56
CA GLY A 44 0.15 4.52 -3.66
C GLY A 44 0.17 4.12 -2.19
N ALA A 45 -0.61 3.10 -1.81
CA ALA A 45 -0.65 2.61 -0.43
C ALA A 45 0.70 2.05 0.02
N LEU A 46 1.38 1.25 -0.81
CA LEU A 46 2.70 0.70 -0.51
C LEU A 46 3.74 1.82 -0.32
N ALA A 47 3.73 2.83 -1.17
CA ALA A 47 4.66 3.97 -1.09
C ALA A 47 4.45 4.77 0.20
N VAL A 48 3.19 5.12 0.52
CA VAL A 48 2.87 5.85 1.75
C VAL A 48 3.16 5.01 2.99
N GLY A 49 2.87 3.70 2.97
CA GLY A 49 3.21 2.78 4.05
C GLY A 49 4.71 2.70 4.29
N SER A 50 5.51 2.59 3.22
CA SER A 50 6.98 2.60 3.27
C SER A 50 7.50 3.91 3.85
N LEU A 51 6.94 5.05 3.44
CA LEU A 51 7.30 6.36 3.98
C LEU A 51 6.97 6.47 5.49
N ALA A 52 5.82 5.97 5.93
CA ALA A 52 5.44 5.97 7.34
C ALA A 52 6.41 5.14 8.20
N PHE A 53 6.90 4.01 7.69
CA PHE A 53 7.96 3.25 8.35
C PHE A 53 9.28 4.01 8.42
N LEU A 54 9.71 4.68 7.34
CA LEU A 54 10.92 5.50 7.36
C LEU A 54 10.82 6.64 8.38
N VAL A 55 9.67 7.32 8.44
CA VAL A 55 9.41 8.36 9.45
C VAL A 55 9.49 7.79 10.86
N THR A 56 8.93 6.59 11.08
CA THR A 56 9.02 5.92 12.39
C THR A 56 10.47 5.68 12.77
N VAL A 57 11.27 5.08 11.86
CA VAL A 57 12.71 4.85 12.10
C VAL A 57 13.44 6.15 12.40
N ALA A 58 13.19 7.21 11.63
CA ALA A 58 13.83 8.52 11.83
C ALA A 58 13.46 9.17 13.18
N GLN A 59 12.31 8.84 13.75
CA GLN A 59 11.89 9.30 15.08
C GLN A 59 12.48 8.47 16.22
N SER A 60 12.89 7.23 15.94
CA SER A 60 13.48 6.31 16.92
C SER A 60 15.01 6.41 17.00
N LEU A 61 15.64 7.25 16.17
CA LEU A 61 17.08 7.59 16.18
C LEU A 61 17.36 8.77 17.13
#